data_AF-A0A536H5Z7-F1
#
_entry.id   AF-A0A536H5Z7-F1
#
_cell.length_a   1.000
_cell.length_b   1.000
_cell.length_c   1.000
_cell.angle_alpha   90.00
_cell.angle_beta   90.00
_cell.angle_gamma   90.00
#
_symmetry.space_group_name_H-M   'P 1'
#
loop_
_entity.id
_entity.type
_entity.pdbx_description
1 polymer ?
#
loop_
_entity_poly.entity_id
_entity_poly.type
_entity_poly.pdbx_seq_one_letter_code
_entity_poly.pdbx_strand_id
1 'polypeptide(L)'
;MRTNFGADDQAWFFTISSRMVRPPLKTPAQGAQTRIYLASSPEMDGISGQFFVNRKPKTANKIAYDTDMTARLWRVSADLVKGTSA
;
A
#
# COMPACT_ATOMS: atom_id res chain seq x y z
N MET A 1 -0.17 -7.39 -1.39
CA MET A 1 -1.03 -6.47 -0.62
C MET A 1 -2.02 -7.33 0.12
N ARG A 2 -2.06 -7.25 1.45
CA ARG A 2 -2.91 -8.11 2.29
C ARG A 2 -4.11 -7.29 2.75
N THR A 3 -4.98 -6.95 1.80
CA THR A 3 -6.31 -6.44 2.09
C THR A 3 -7.22 -7.65 2.24
N ASN A 4 -7.98 -7.72 3.33
CA ASN A 4 -8.87 -8.83 3.66
C ASN A 4 -10.05 -8.92 2.68
N PHE A 5 -9.78 -9.33 1.44
CA PHE A 5 -10.77 -9.45 0.38
C PHE A 5 -11.36 -10.87 0.43
N GLY A 6 -12.63 -10.99 0.81
CA GLY A 6 -13.37 -12.26 0.82
C GLY A 6 -13.68 -12.87 2.19
N ALA A 7 -13.53 -12.13 3.28
CA ALA A 7 -14.01 -12.56 4.60
C ALA A 7 -15.48 -12.17 4.79
N ASP A 8 -16.36 -12.92 4.13
CA ASP A 8 -17.72 -13.24 4.60
C ASP A 8 -18.24 -14.44 3.79
N ASP A 9 -18.91 -15.36 4.47
CA ASP A 9 -19.25 -16.74 4.07
C ASP A 9 -20.04 -16.88 2.75
N GLN A 10 -19.34 -16.83 1.61
CA GLN A 10 -19.86 -17.19 0.29
C GLN A 10 -18.87 -18.06 -0.52
N ALA A 11 -18.05 -18.86 0.17
CA ALA A 11 -16.93 -19.61 -0.40
C ALA A 11 -17.31 -20.45 -1.65
N TRP A 12 -18.51 -21.03 -1.68
CA TRP A 12 -19.00 -21.82 -2.80
C TRP A 12 -19.43 -20.96 -4.01
N PHE A 13 -20.09 -19.81 -3.77
CA PHE A 13 -20.47 -18.85 -4.81
C PHE A 13 -19.26 -18.14 -5.42
N PHE A 14 -18.28 -17.76 -4.59
CA PHE A 14 -17.01 -17.19 -5.04
C PHE A 14 -16.22 -18.20 -5.87
N THR A 15 -16.20 -19.49 -5.53
CA THR A 15 -15.46 -20.49 -6.32
C THR A 15 -16.04 -20.62 -7.74
N ILE A 16 -17.36 -20.72 -7.86
CA ILE A 16 -18.03 -20.88 -9.16
C ILE A 16 -17.98 -19.59 -10.00
N SER A 17 -18.12 -18.42 -9.37
CA SER A 17 -18.05 -17.11 -10.05
C SER A 17 -16.62 -16.58 -10.28
N SER A 18 -15.62 -17.10 -9.55
CA SER A 18 -14.24 -16.57 -9.56
C SER A 18 -13.51 -16.70 -10.89
N ARG A 19 -14.00 -17.52 -11.81
CA ARG A 19 -13.35 -17.71 -13.11
C ARG A 19 -13.77 -16.67 -14.16
N MET A 20 -14.86 -15.94 -13.92
CA MET A 20 -15.43 -14.96 -14.86
C MET A 20 -15.28 -13.49 -14.41
N VAL A 21 -15.15 -13.23 -13.10
CA VAL A 21 -15.24 -11.86 -12.53
C VAL A 21 -13.92 -11.34 -11.95
N ARG A 22 -12.80 -12.07 -12.08
CA ARG A 22 -11.52 -11.60 -11.54
C ARG A 22 -10.85 -10.62 -12.52
N PRO A 23 -10.72 -9.32 -12.19
CA PRO A 23 -9.85 -8.45 -12.98
C PRO A 23 -8.43 -9.05 -12.99
N PRO A 24 -7.70 -8.93 -14.11
CA PRO A 24 -6.35 -9.48 -14.19
C PRO A 24 -5.50 -8.87 -13.07
N LEU A 25 -4.88 -9.73 -12.26
CA LEU A 25 -3.93 -9.27 -11.26
C LEU A 25 -2.74 -8.64 -11.99
N LYS A 26 -2.23 -7.53 -11.45
CA LYS A 26 -1.00 -6.91 -11.98
C LYS A 26 0.15 -7.90 -11.92
N THR A 27 0.98 -7.91 -12.96
CA THR A 27 2.23 -8.66 -12.95
C THR A 27 3.21 -8.04 -11.94
N PRO A 28 4.22 -8.79 -11.45
CA PRO A 28 5.25 -8.23 -10.57
C PRO A 28 5.93 -6.97 -11.16
N ALA A 29 6.22 -6.98 -12.46
CA ALA A 29 6.77 -5.82 -13.17
C ALA A 29 5.84 -4.61 -13.12
N GLN A 30 4.54 -4.80 -13.39
CA GLN A 30 3.54 -3.73 -13.30
C GLN A 30 3.37 -3.21 -11.86
N GLY A 31 3.50 -4.08 -10.86
CA GLY A 31 3.44 -3.70 -9.45
C GLY A 31 4.65 -2.88 -8.98
N ALA A 32 5.84 -3.17 -9.51
CA ALA A 32 7.07 -2.49 -9.15
C ALA A 32 7.27 -1.16 -9.89
N GLN A 33 6.62 -0.97 -11.05
CA GLN A 33 6.86 0.16 -11.95
C GLN A 33 6.86 1.54 -11.27
N THR A 34 5.89 1.81 -10.38
CA THR A 34 5.84 3.12 -9.68
C THR A 34 6.99 3.30 -8.70
N ARG A 35 7.43 2.22 -8.03
CA ARG A 35 8.53 2.29 -7.06
C ARG A 35 9.87 2.51 -7.76
N ILE A 36 10.10 1.78 -8.85
CA ILE A 36 11.31 1.93 -9.68
C ILE A 36 11.38 3.37 -10.19
N TYR A 37 10.28 3.87 -10.76
CA TYR A 37 10.17 5.25 -11.21
C TYR A 37 10.55 6.29 -10.15
N LEU A 38 10.00 6.18 -8.93
CA LEU A 38 10.32 7.10 -7.84
C LEU A 38 11.76 7.02 -7.36
N ALA A 39 12.38 5.84 -7.43
CA ALA A 39 13.74 5.62 -6.95
C ALA A 39 14.81 5.98 -7.99
N SER A 40 14.47 5.97 -9.28
CA SER A 40 15.47 6.09 -10.37
C SER A 40 15.25 7.27 -11.31
N SER A 41 14.10 7.94 -11.30
CA SER A 41 13.84 9.01 -12.25
C SER A 41 14.44 10.34 -11.77
N PRO A 42 15.29 11.01 -12.57
CA PRO A 42 15.83 12.34 -12.22
C PRO A 42 14.75 13.39 -11.99
N GLU A 43 13.57 13.22 -12.59
CA GLU A 43 12.45 14.15 -12.41
C GLU A 43 11.84 14.08 -10.99
N MET A 44 12.22 13.08 -10.20
CA MET A 44 11.81 12.92 -8.80
C MET A 44 12.84 13.48 -7.83
N ASP A 45 14.00 13.97 -8.31
CA ASP A 45 15.02 14.55 -7.45
C ASP A 45 14.47 15.79 -6.73
N GLY A 46 14.56 15.77 -5.40
CA GLY A 46 14.05 16.84 -4.52
C GLY A 46 12.54 16.80 -4.26
N ILE A 47 11.76 15.92 -4.91
CA ILE A 47 10.33 15.79 -4.64
C ILE A 47 10.12 14.88 -3.41
N SER A 48 9.53 15.42 -2.35
CA SER A 48 9.20 14.66 -1.13
C SER A 48 7.77 14.95 -0.63
N GLY A 49 7.25 14.08 0.24
CA GLY A 49 5.94 14.25 0.87
C GLY A 49 4.71 13.93 0.00
N GLN A 50 4.90 13.49 -1.24
CA GLN A 50 3.80 13.16 -2.16
C GLN A 50 3.52 11.65 -2.22
N PHE A 51 2.26 11.29 -2.43
CA PHE A 51 1.82 9.92 -2.65
C PHE A 51 1.57 9.68 -4.14
N PHE A 52 2.05 8.56 -4.69
CA PHE A 52 1.97 8.27 -6.12
C PHE A 52 1.22 6.96 -6.41
N VAL A 53 0.42 6.97 -7.48
CA VAL A 53 -0.26 5.81 -8.03
C VAL A 53 -0.05 5.78 -9.54
N ASN A 54 0.45 4.65 -10.08
CA ASN A 54 0.76 4.49 -11.49
C ASN A 54 1.66 5.63 -12.05
N ARG A 55 2.70 6.01 -11.30
CA ARG A 55 3.64 7.11 -11.59
C ARG A 55 3.02 8.53 -11.61
N LYS A 56 1.83 8.72 -11.06
CA LYS A 56 1.19 10.04 -10.96
C LYS A 56 0.92 10.41 -9.51
N PRO A 57 1.11 11.68 -9.11
CA PRO A 57 0.77 12.12 -7.77
C PRO A 57 -0.74 11.98 -7.55
N LYS A 58 -1.12 11.56 -6.35
CA LYS A 58 -2.51 11.35 -5.94
C LYS A 58 -2.66 11.74 -4.47
N THR A 59 -3.81 12.29 -4.11
CA THR A 59 -4.17 12.52 -2.71
C THR A 59 -4.24 11.20 -1.96
N ALA A 60 -3.52 11.12 -0.84
CA ALA A 60 -3.60 9.98 0.07
C ALA A 60 -4.91 9.99 0.85
N ASN A 61 -5.14 8.96 1.68
CA ASN A 61 -6.24 8.98 2.64
C ASN A 61 -6.09 10.19 3.58
N LYS A 62 -7.20 10.86 3.93
CA LYS A 62 -7.21 12.02 4.85
C LYS A 62 -6.45 11.74 6.15
N ILE A 63 -6.60 10.53 6.68
CA ILE A 63 -5.94 10.06 7.90
C ILE A 63 -4.40 10.14 7.78
N ALA A 64 -3.84 9.99 6.58
CA ALA A 64 -2.39 10.09 6.37
C ALA A 64 -1.84 11.52 6.58
N TYR A 65 -2.71 12.53 6.64
CA TYR A 65 -2.34 13.91 6.91
C TYR A 65 -2.55 14.31 8.38
N ASP A 66 -3.06 13.41 9.23
CA ASP A 66 -3.16 13.62 10.67
C ASP A 66 -1.77 13.43 11.30
N THR A 67 -1.15 14.55 11.67
CA THR A 67 0.20 14.59 12.23
C THR A 67 0.28 13.98 13.62
N ASP A 68 -0.75 14.14 14.44
CA ASP A 68 -0.78 13.63 15.82
C ASP A 68 -0.89 12.11 15.81
N MET A 69 -1.77 11.58 14.96
CA MET A 69 -1.90 10.13 14.78
C MET A 69 -0.63 9.53 14.18
N THR A 70 0.00 10.20 13.20
CA THR A 70 1.26 9.77 12.59
C THR A 70 2.40 9.72 13.62
N ALA A 71 2.54 10.76 14.46
CA ALA A 71 3.55 10.80 15.52
C ALA A 71 3.32 9.71 16.58
N ARG A 72 2.05 9.49 16.97
CA ARG A 72 1.69 8.41 17.90
C ARG A 72 2.04 7.05 17.33
N LEU A 73 1.70 6.79 16.06
CA LEU A 73 2.01 5.54 15.38
C LEU A 73 3.53 5.29 15.37
N TRP A 74 4.31 6.29 14.98
CA TRP A 74 5.77 6.19 14.96
C TRP A 74 6.35 5.81 16.32
N ARG A 75 5.93 6.51 17.39
CA ARG A 75 6.40 6.24 18.75
C ARG A 75 6.10 4.79 19.17
N VAL A 76 4.85 4.35 19.04
CA VAL A 76 4.45 2.99 19.42
C VAL A 76 5.22 1.94 18.62
N SER A 77 5.38 2.12 17.29
CA SER A 77 6.15 1.19 16.46
C SER A 77 7.62 1.15 16.85
N ALA A 78 8.23 2.29 17.15
CA ALA A 78 9.61 2.36 17.60
C ALA A 78 9.80 1.66 18.96
N ASP A 79 8.87 1.83 19.89
CA ASP A 79 8.91 1.18 21.20
C ASP A 79 8.76 -0.34 21.09
N LEU A 80 7.89 -0.83 20.19
CA LEU A 80 7.72 -2.27 19.93
C LEU A 80 9.01 -2.93 19.42
N VAL A 81 9.74 -2.25 18.54
CA VAL A 81 11.01 -2.77 18.01
C VAL A 81 12.12 -2.73 19.07
N LYS A 82 12.16 -1.69 19.91
CA LYS A 82 13.14 -1.57 21.00
C LYS A 82 12.88 -2.55 22.15
N GLY A 83 11.61 -2.88 22.40
CA GLY A 83 11.16 -3.80 23.44
C GLY A 83 11.41 -5.29 23.13
N THR A 84 11.96 -5.62 21.97
CA THR A 84 12.42 -6.98 21.64
C THR A 84 13.93 -7.07 21.87
N SER A 85 14.36 -6.88 23.11
CA SER A 85 15.66 -7.35 23.57
C SER A 85 15.43 -8.73 24.21
N ALA A 86 16.23 -9.69 23.74
CA ALA A 86 16.35 -11.12 24.11
C ALA A 86 15.68 -11.60 25.41
#